data_AF-A0A6P1GRZ7-F1
#
_entry.id   AF-A0A6P1GRZ7-F1
#
_cell.length_a   1.000
_cell.length_b   1.000
_cell.length_c   1.000
_cell.angle_alpha   90.00
_cell.angle_beta   90.00
_cell.angle_gamma   90.00
#
_symmetry.space_group_name_H-M   'P 1'
#
loop_
_entity.id
_entity.type
_entity.pdbx_description
1 polymer ?
#
loop_
_entity_poly.entity_id
_entity_poly.type
_entity_poly.pdbx_seq_one_letter_code
_entity_poly.pdbx_strand_id
1 'polypeptide(L)'
;MASIGMQRKERQDRGTDPRFLLYVLLHTIGFLVVTLLMTWGAFVLFFVAIGGFSLDGMMHQLANLSSRYIAAEASRIADFKVLVAVLHLVVAGVIIFFRRHAIVPRDTLSPEQGA
;
A
#
# COMPACT_ATOMS: atom_id res chain seq x y z
N MET A 1 -26.76 6.21 41.23
CA MET A 1 -26.26 5.15 40.31
C MET A 1 -26.73 5.28 38.85
N ALA A 2 -27.53 6.29 38.46
CA ALA A 2 -27.98 6.48 37.07
C ALA A 2 -27.00 7.24 36.14
N SER A 3 -25.93 7.85 36.68
CA SER A 3 -25.01 8.73 35.93
C SER A 3 -23.95 7.97 35.10
N ILE A 4 -23.60 6.74 35.49
CA ILE A 4 -22.54 5.96 34.82
C ILE A 4 -23.00 5.40 33.47
N GLY A 5 -24.29 5.06 33.32
CA GLY A 5 -24.83 4.52 32.07
C GLY A 5 -24.94 5.54 30.94
N MET A 6 -25.16 6.83 31.27
CA MET A 6 -25.33 7.90 30.28
C MET A 6 -23.99 8.38 29.71
N GLN A 7 -22.95 8.46 30.56
CA GLN A 7 -21.56 8.77 30.16
C GLN A 7 -20.95 7.74 29.20
N ARG A 8 -21.32 6.46 29.33
CA ARG A 8 -20.81 5.40 28.44
C ARG A 8 -21.40 5.52 27.02
N LYS A 9 -22.66 5.93 26.92
CA LYS A 9 -23.38 6.07 25.64
C LYS A 9 -22.86 7.26 24.83
N GLU A 10 -22.57 8.40 25.46
CA GLU A 10 -21.95 9.56 24.80
C GLU A 10 -20.49 9.32 24.36
N ARG A 11 -19.71 8.55 25.13
CA ARG A 11 -18.36 8.14 24.69
C ARG A 11 -18.42 7.15 23.51
N GLN A 12 -19.46 6.32 23.46
CA GLN A 12 -19.64 5.34 22.40
C GLN A 12 -20.12 6.00 21.10
N ASP A 13 -20.96 7.04 21.18
CA ASP A 13 -21.41 7.82 20.01
C ASP A 13 -20.26 8.59 19.33
N ARG A 14 -19.23 9.02 20.08
CA ARG A 14 -18.02 9.62 19.51
C ARG A 14 -17.10 8.62 18.79
N GLY A 15 -17.19 7.33 19.13
CA GLY A 15 -16.40 6.26 18.51
C GLY A 15 -16.96 5.76 17.18
N THR A 16 -18.21 6.09 16.87
CA THR A 16 -18.93 5.69 15.65
C THR A 16 -19.45 6.91 14.90
N ASP A 17 -18.68 8.01 14.83
CA ASP A 17 -18.98 9.04 13.85
C ASP A 17 -18.72 8.47 12.45
N PRO A 18 -19.76 8.23 11.63
CA PRO A 18 -19.59 7.67 10.30
C PRO A 18 -18.69 8.54 9.41
N ARG A 19 -18.62 9.86 9.65
CA ARG A 19 -17.74 10.78 8.92
C ARG A 19 -16.27 10.49 9.22
N PHE A 20 -15.96 10.26 10.49
CA PHE A 20 -14.61 9.88 10.93
C PHE A 20 -14.19 8.54 10.34
N LEU A 21 -15.08 7.53 10.37
CA LEU A 21 -14.80 6.22 9.77
C LEU A 21 -14.57 6.31 8.25
N LEU A 22 -15.38 7.10 7.53
CA LEU A 22 -15.20 7.35 6.10
C LEU A 22 -13.88 8.05 5.79
N TYR A 23 -13.50 9.04 6.60
CA TYR A 23 -12.21 9.73 6.45
C TYR A 23 -11.03 8.80 6.68
N VAL A 24 -11.03 8.01 7.76
CA VAL A 24 -9.97 7.02 8.04
C VAL A 24 -9.89 5.98 6.92
N LEU A 25 -11.03 5.50 6.42
CA LEU A 25 -11.08 4.56 5.31
C LEU A 25 -10.49 5.16 4.04
N LEU A 26 -10.90 6.38 3.66
CA LEU A 26 -10.40 7.07 2.47
C LEU A 26 -8.89 7.33 2.57
N HIS A 27 -8.40 7.78 3.72
CA HIS A 27 -6.98 7.98 3.98
C HIS A 27 -6.19 6.67 3.86
N THR A 28 -6.71 5.59 4.45
CA THR A 28 -6.08 4.27 4.41
C THR A 28 -6.02 3.74 2.97
N ILE A 29 -7.11 3.87 2.20
CA ILE A 29 -7.14 3.49 0.79
C ILE A 29 -6.13 4.31 0.00
N GLY A 30 -6.09 5.64 0.18
CA GLY A 30 -5.12 6.51 -0.48
C GLY A 30 -3.68 6.11 -0.15
N PHE A 31 -3.40 5.82 1.12
CA PHE A 31 -2.09 5.34 1.56
C PHE A 31 -1.70 4.02 0.89
N LEU A 32 -2.63 3.05 0.80
CA LEU A 32 -2.41 1.75 0.18
C LEU A 32 -2.23 1.86 -1.34
N VAL A 33 -3.06 2.65 -2.03
CA VAL A 33 -2.98 2.87 -3.48
C VAL A 33 -1.64 3.51 -3.84
N VAL A 34 -1.22 4.53 -3.11
CA VAL A 34 0.10 5.17 -3.33
C VAL A 34 1.24 4.19 -3.04
N THR A 35 1.14 3.36 -1.98
CA THR A 35 2.13 2.30 -1.71
C THR A 35 2.23 1.32 -2.87
N LEU A 36 1.08 0.85 -3.37
CA LEU A 36 1.01 -0.08 -4.48
C LEU A 36 1.63 0.54 -5.75
N LEU A 37 1.30 1.79 -6.07
CA LEU A 37 1.88 2.49 -7.21
C LEU A 37 3.41 2.62 -7.07
N MET A 38 3.91 2.90 -5.86
CA MET A 38 5.34 2.93 -5.59
C MET A 38 6.01 1.56 -5.76
N THR A 39 5.35 0.45 -5.38
CA THR A 39 5.89 -0.90 -5.64
C THR A 39 6.03 -1.19 -7.14
N TRP A 40 5.03 -0.81 -7.95
CA TRP A 40 5.10 -0.93 -9.40
C TRP A 40 6.20 -0.05 -9.99
N GLY A 41 6.31 1.20 -9.54
CA GLY A 41 7.40 2.10 -9.92
C GLY A 41 8.78 1.51 -9.60
N ALA A 42 8.95 0.90 -8.43
CA ALA A 42 10.19 0.25 -8.04
C ALA A 42 10.56 -0.92 -8.98
N PHE A 43 9.58 -1.72 -9.41
CA PHE A 43 9.85 -2.78 -10.39
C PHE A 43 10.21 -2.22 -11.76
N VAL A 44 9.51 -1.19 -12.24
CA VAL A 44 9.88 -0.52 -13.49
C VAL A 44 11.32 0.01 -13.40
N LEU A 45 11.67 0.71 -12.31
CA LEU A 45 13.01 1.21 -12.07
C LEU A 45 14.06 0.10 -11.99
N PHE A 46 13.71 -1.06 -11.44
CA PHE A 46 14.58 -2.23 -11.44
C PHE A 46 14.89 -2.69 -12.87
N PHE A 47 13.88 -2.84 -13.73
CA PHE A 47 14.09 -3.20 -15.14
C PHE A 47 14.88 -2.15 -15.91
N VAL A 48 14.65 -0.86 -15.64
CA VAL A 48 15.44 0.23 -16.20
C VAL A 48 16.90 0.12 -15.76
N ALA A 49 17.16 -0.14 -14.49
CA ALA A 49 18.51 -0.27 -13.95
C ALA A 49 19.28 -1.45 -14.58
N ILE A 50 18.67 -2.63 -14.67
CA ILE A 50 19.30 -3.80 -15.32
C ILE A 50 19.34 -3.68 -16.86
N GLY A 51 18.54 -2.78 -17.43
CA GLY A 51 18.56 -2.39 -18.84
C GLY A 51 19.60 -1.32 -19.18
N GLY A 52 20.55 -1.04 -18.28
CA GLY A 52 21.58 -0.02 -18.49
C GLY A 52 21.04 1.41 -18.49
N PHE A 53 19.98 1.68 -17.73
CA PHE A 53 19.29 2.97 -17.66
C PHE A 53 18.73 3.46 -19.01
N SER A 54 18.38 2.53 -19.90
CA SER A 54 17.80 2.81 -21.21
C SER A 54 16.44 2.16 -21.37
N LEU A 55 15.56 2.79 -22.16
CA LEU A 55 14.25 2.22 -22.47
C LEU A 55 14.40 0.94 -23.32
N ASP A 56 15.29 0.95 -24.31
CA ASP A 56 15.54 -0.22 -25.16
C ASP A 56 16.05 -1.42 -24.34
N GLY A 57 17.00 -1.18 -23.43
CA GLY A 57 17.49 -2.23 -22.53
C GLY A 57 16.42 -2.75 -21.58
N MET A 58 15.57 -1.89 -21.02
CA MET A 58 14.41 -2.30 -20.22
C MET A 58 13.48 -3.21 -21.03
N MET A 59 13.15 -2.81 -22.26
CA MET A 59 12.27 -3.59 -23.15
C MET A 59 12.88 -4.93 -23.54
N HIS A 60 14.21 -5.02 -23.74
CA HIS A 60 14.89 -6.29 -23.95
C HIS A 60 14.76 -7.23 -22.75
N GLN A 61 14.89 -6.72 -21.53
CA GLN A 61 14.73 -7.53 -20.31
C GLN A 61 13.29 -8.02 -20.15
N LEU A 62 12.31 -7.16 -20.44
CA LEU A 62 10.89 -7.55 -20.43
C LEU A 62 10.57 -8.60 -21.50
N ALA A 63 11.13 -8.48 -22.70
CA ALA A 63 10.96 -9.48 -23.77
C ALA A 63 11.57 -10.84 -23.40
N ASN A 64 12.74 -10.84 -22.78
CA ASN A 64 13.37 -12.06 -22.28
C ASN A 64 12.55 -12.70 -21.15
N LEU A 65 11.98 -11.91 -20.24
CA LEU A 65 11.12 -12.44 -19.17
C LEU A 65 9.80 -13.00 -19.73
N SER A 66 9.13 -12.25 -20.60
CA SER A 66 7.81 -12.63 -21.15
C SER A 66 7.89 -13.89 -22.00
N SER A 67 8.90 -14.00 -22.87
CA SER A 67 9.13 -15.22 -23.67
C SER A 67 9.32 -16.46 -22.80
N ARG A 68 10.12 -16.36 -21.72
CA ARG A 68 10.32 -17.45 -20.76
C ARG A 68 9.05 -17.77 -19.96
N TYR A 69 8.26 -16.76 -19.61
CA TYR A 69 7.00 -16.97 -18.87
C TYR A 69 5.95 -17.67 -19.73
N ILE A 70 5.81 -17.29 -21.00
CA ILE A 70 4.85 -17.90 -21.94
C ILE A 70 5.25 -19.34 -22.28
N ALA A 71 6.55 -19.62 -22.39
CA ALA A 71 7.06 -20.96 -22.67
C ALA A 71 7.08 -21.90 -21.45
N ALA A 72 6.82 -21.39 -20.24
CA ALA A 72 6.90 -22.16 -19.02
C ALA A 72 5.67 -23.06 -18.79
N GLU A 73 5.89 -24.19 -18.14
CA GLU A 73 4.82 -25.07 -17.66
C GLU A 73 4.00 -24.40 -16.54
N ALA A 74 2.76 -24.86 -16.35
CA ALA A 74 1.81 -24.27 -15.41
C ALA A 74 2.31 -24.26 -13.95
N SER A 75 3.05 -25.28 -13.51
CA SER A 75 3.67 -25.35 -12.19
C SER A 75 4.67 -24.21 -11.96
N ARG A 76 5.57 -23.99 -12.92
CA ARG A 76 6.57 -22.92 -12.88
C ARG A 76 5.93 -21.53 -12.92
N ILE A 77 4.83 -21.37 -13.67
CA ILE A 77 4.05 -20.12 -13.67
C ILE A 77 3.44 -19.85 -12.28
N ALA A 78 2.93 -20.89 -11.60
CA ALA A 78 2.38 -20.74 -10.26
C ALA A 78 3.46 -20.29 -9.25
N ASP A 79 4.63 -20.94 -9.27
CA ASP A 79 5.76 -20.57 -8.43
C ASP A 79 6.24 -19.14 -8.71
N PHE A 80 6.31 -18.75 -9.99
CA PHE A 80 6.65 -17.38 -10.38
C PHE A 80 5.66 -16.36 -9.82
N LYS A 81 4.35 -16.63 -9.87
CA LYS A 81 3.33 -15.75 -9.27
C LYS A 81 3.50 -15.61 -7.76
N VAL A 82 3.82 -16.69 -7.06
CA VAL A 82 4.11 -16.65 -5.62
C VAL A 82 5.35 -15.79 -5.35
N LEU A 83 6.43 -15.98 -6.12
CA LEU A 83 7.65 -15.18 -6.00
C LEU A 83 7.35 -13.68 -6.21
N VAL A 84 6.60 -13.34 -7.26
CA VAL A 84 6.19 -11.96 -7.54
C VAL A 84 5.35 -11.39 -6.38
N ALA A 85 4.41 -12.16 -5.82
CA ALA A 85 3.60 -11.72 -4.68
C ALA A 85 4.45 -11.48 -3.43
N VAL A 86 5.36 -12.38 -3.08
CA VAL A 86 6.29 -12.21 -1.95
C VAL A 86 7.17 -10.98 -2.16
N LEU A 87 7.70 -10.79 -3.36
CA LEU A 87 8.52 -9.63 -3.68
C LEU A 87 7.72 -8.32 -3.54
N HIS A 88 6.46 -8.28 -3.99
CA HIS A 88 5.58 -7.14 -3.75
C HIS A 88 5.41 -6.85 -2.26
N LEU A 89 5.17 -7.87 -1.43
CA LEU A 89 5.01 -7.70 0.01
C LEU A 89 6.28 -7.16 0.69
N VAL A 90 7.45 -7.65 0.30
CA VAL A 90 8.74 -7.16 0.82
C VAL A 90 8.95 -5.70 0.44
N VAL A 91 8.80 -5.35 -0.85
CA VAL A 91 8.98 -3.97 -1.32
C VAL A 91 7.94 -3.04 -0.69
N ALA A 92 6.68 -3.47 -0.59
CA ALA A 92 5.63 -2.73 0.11
C ALA A 92 5.99 -2.52 1.58
N GLY A 93 6.47 -3.55 2.29
CA GLY A 93 6.92 -3.46 3.68
C GLY A 93 8.04 -2.44 3.87
N VAL A 94 9.03 -2.43 2.98
CA VAL A 94 10.11 -1.41 2.97
C VAL A 94 9.54 -0.01 2.75
N ILE A 95 8.66 0.16 1.75
CA ILE A 95 8.03 1.46 1.47
C ILE A 95 7.19 1.93 2.66
N ILE A 96 6.39 1.06 3.26
CA ILE A 96 5.54 1.35 4.42
C ILE A 96 6.41 1.73 5.61
N PHE A 97 7.52 1.02 5.86
CA PHE A 97 8.45 1.37 6.92
C PHE A 97 9.00 2.79 6.75
N PHE A 98 9.40 3.17 5.54
CA PHE A 98 9.84 4.54 5.25
C PHE A 98 8.69 5.54 5.31
N ARG A 99 7.46 5.17 4.90
CA ARG A 99 6.27 6.04 4.91
C ARG A 99 5.47 5.99 6.21
N ARG A 100 5.98 5.34 7.26
CA ARG A 100 5.22 5.07 8.50
C ARG A 100 4.61 6.31 9.15
N HIS A 101 5.26 7.47 8.98
CA HIS A 101 4.79 8.76 9.46
C HIS A 101 3.56 9.32 8.72
N ALA A 102 3.18 8.75 7.57
CA ALA A 102 1.98 9.10 6.83
C ALA A 102 0.80 8.14 7.07
N ILE A 103 0.97 7.11 7.92
CA ILE A 103 -0.07 6.11 8.20
C ILE A 103 -1.23 6.74 8.98
N VAL A 104 -0.93 7.56 9.99
CA VAL A 104 -1.94 8.21 10.82
C VAL A 104 -2.39 9.52 10.16
N PRO A 105 -3.71 9.74 9.96
CA PRO A 105 -4.18 11.01 9.41
C PRO A 105 -3.86 12.17 10.37
N ARG A 106 -3.24 13.23 9.86
CA ARG A 106 -2.70 14.34 10.69
C ARG A 106 -3.79 15.14 11.41
N ASP A 107 -4.99 15.19 10.83
CA ASP A 107 -6.12 15.95 11.39
C ASP A 107 -6.68 15.32 12.68
N THR A 108 -6.29 14.08 12.98
CA THR A 108 -6.62 13.41 14.26
C THR A 108 -5.78 13.90 15.44
N LEU A 109 -4.70 14.66 15.18
CA LEU A 109 -3.74 15.14 16.19
C LEU A 109 -3.90 16.63 16.54
N SER A 110 -4.93 17.32 16.04
CA SER A 110 -5.23 18.69 16.45
C SER A 110 -6.45 18.71 17.38
N PRO A 111 -6.26 18.64 18.71
CA PRO A 111 -7.33 18.89 19.68
C PRO A 111 -7.85 20.34 19.68
N GLU A 112 -7.31 21.25 18.87
CA GLU A 112 -7.67 22.67 18.87
C GLU A 112 -8.15 23.18 17.52
N GLN A 113 -9.40 22.89 17.19
CA GLN A 113 -10.25 23.82 16.44
C GLN A 113 -11.60 23.95 17.15
N GLY A 114 -11.51 24.31 18.43
CA GLY A 114 -12.58 24.91 19.21
C GLY A 114 -12.08 26.24 19.76
N ALA A 115 -12.18 27.28 18.95
CA ALA A 115 -12.20 28.69 19.38
C ALA A 115 -13.02 29.48 18.36
#